data_AF-A0A2V8WT23-F1
#
_entry.id   AF-A0A2V8WT23-F1
#
_cell.length_a   1.000
_cell.length_b   1.000
_cell.length_c   1.000
_cell.angle_alpha   90.00
_cell.angle_beta   90.00
_cell.angle_gamma   90.00
#
_symmetry.space_group_name_H-M   'P 1'
#
loop_
_entity.id
_entity.type
_entity.pdbx_description
1 polymer ?
#
loop_
_entity_poly.entity_id
_entity_poly.type
_entity_poly.pdbx_seq_one_letter_code
_entity_poly.pdbx_strand_id
1 'polypeptide(L)'
;MKMHLFIVLVLLSLWSRAARAQDAPASAKSDVWLPGKPWALELDGTGFTARANEIQPDGRRYFRAENTKTRAVVSVYLEASKALVQPGECKHSLEEKLKRNSSLASGSLRGVVTRESGEMQILEFTLPELDGVPTSQKNIFGCLIKDDVFVDLHISKVFFKPTDQPLFDALLQSVHFVPREAGDTSVPAGNSLKLFQEGSRYFIAHQYREAIPFYRKAFEIEKSTPTLDKNLWRVLIDNLSTAYGITHDLSNAREALTYGVTKDPDYPRFYYNLARITAEKGDLPDTENYLKLAFERRENLIPGETFPDARVDDSFQTLLLQKEFRQFLASLYSPPE
;
A
#
# COMPACT_ATOMS: atom_id res chain seq x y z
N MET A 1 -31.40 27.76 29.94
CA MET A 1 -30.97 29.02 29.30
C MET A 1 -30.32 28.65 27.97
N LYS A 2 -30.88 29.13 26.85
CA LYS A 2 -30.45 28.80 25.48
C LYS A 2 -29.09 29.43 25.19
N MET A 3 -28.18 28.71 24.55
CA MET A 3 -27.01 29.31 23.90
C MET A 3 -26.85 28.71 22.51
N HIS A 4 -26.85 29.59 21.52
CA HIS A 4 -26.93 29.28 20.09
C HIS A 4 -25.58 28.81 19.56
N LEU A 5 -25.59 27.66 18.88
CA LEU A 5 -24.49 27.16 18.06
C LEU A 5 -24.51 27.91 16.71
N PHE A 6 -23.54 28.79 16.48
CA PHE A 6 -23.34 29.42 15.17
C PHE A 6 -22.55 28.46 14.28
N ILE A 7 -23.25 27.76 13.39
CA ILE A 7 -22.65 27.05 12.26
C ILE A 7 -22.45 28.08 11.14
N VAL A 8 -21.21 28.49 10.89
CA VAL A 8 -20.86 29.21 9.67
C VAL A 8 -20.58 28.16 8.59
N LEU A 9 -21.55 27.99 7.71
CA LEU A 9 -21.44 27.15 6.52
C LEU A 9 -20.63 27.91 5.47
N VAL A 10 -19.32 27.65 5.37
CA VAL A 10 -18.52 28.12 4.24
C VAL A 10 -18.68 27.13 3.09
N LEU A 11 -19.59 27.46 2.16
CA LEU A 11 -19.68 26.82 0.84
C LEU A 11 -18.50 27.31 -0.02
N LEU A 12 -17.34 26.69 0.16
CA LEU A 12 -16.25 26.78 -0.81
C LEU A 12 -16.52 25.76 -1.92
N SER A 13 -17.03 26.28 -3.05
CA SER A 13 -17.07 25.60 -4.33
C SER A 13 -15.64 25.39 -4.85
N LEU A 14 -14.95 24.42 -4.26
CA LEU A 14 -13.71 23.90 -4.80
C LEU A 14 -14.05 23.16 -6.09
N TRP A 15 -13.72 23.79 -7.21
CA TRP A 15 -13.49 23.07 -8.44
C TRP A 15 -12.37 22.08 -8.15
N SER A 16 -12.75 20.84 -7.88
CA SER A 16 -11.84 19.72 -7.78
C SER A 16 -11.10 19.62 -9.10
N ARG A 17 -9.91 20.24 -9.20
CA ARG A 17 -8.87 19.61 -9.99
C ARG A 17 -8.60 18.31 -9.28
N ALA A 18 -9.34 17.27 -9.69
CA ALA A 18 -8.99 15.91 -9.37
C ALA A 18 -7.52 15.79 -9.75
N ALA A 19 -6.65 15.77 -8.74
CA ALA A 19 -5.33 15.24 -8.91
C ALA A 19 -5.57 13.79 -9.33
N ARG A 20 -5.56 13.57 -10.66
CA ARG A 20 -5.42 12.22 -11.19
C ARG A 20 -4.21 11.67 -10.45
N ALA A 21 -4.43 10.59 -9.71
CA ALA A 21 -3.33 9.69 -9.37
C ALA A 21 -2.49 9.58 -10.64
N GLN A 22 -1.22 9.91 -10.57
CA GLN A 22 -0.33 9.71 -11.71
C GLN A 22 -0.33 8.20 -11.94
N ASP A 23 -1.19 7.77 -12.86
CA ASP A 23 -1.05 6.53 -13.60
C ASP A 23 0.34 6.58 -14.20
N ALA A 24 1.35 6.09 -13.49
CA ALA A 24 2.65 5.89 -14.08
C ALA A 24 2.43 4.90 -15.22
N PRO A 25 2.65 5.28 -16.49
CA PRO A 25 2.61 4.32 -17.56
C PRO A 25 3.58 3.21 -17.18
N ALA A 26 3.17 1.95 -17.30
CA ALA A 26 4.15 0.88 -17.18
C ALA A 26 5.26 1.19 -18.18
N SER A 27 6.52 1.02 -17.77
CA SER A 27 7.63 0.99 -18.70
C SER A 27 7.29 -0.01 -19.83
N ALA A 28 7.85 0.21 -21.03
CA ALA A 28 7.61 -0.67 -22.18
C ALA A 28 7.82 -2.17 -21.84
N LYS A 29 8.62 -2.44 -20.81
CA LYS A 29 8.80 -3.75 -20.17
C LYS A 29 8.40 -3.68 -18.70
N SER A 30 7.75 -4.71 -18.17
CA SER A 30 7.45 -4.85 -16.75
C SER A 30 8.20 -6.06 -16.18
N ASP A 31 9.04 -5.80 -15.19
CA ASP A 31 9.80 -6.84 -14.50
C ASP A 31 9.09 -7.25 -13.21
N VAL A 32 8.91 -8.56 -13.02
CA VAL A 32 8.34 -9.15 -11.81
C VAL A 32 9.39 -10.06 -11.20
N TRP A 33 9.87 -9.73 -10.00
CA TRP A 33 10.96 -10.45 -9.34
C TRP A 33 10.66 -10.73 -7.86
N LEU A 34 11.38 -11.69 -7.30
CA LEU A 34 11.44 -11.96 -5.87
C LEU A 34 12.80 -11.53 -5.30
N PRO A 35 12.86 -10.94 -4.09
CA PRO A 35 14.12 -10.64 -3.43
C PRO A 35 15.01 -11.87 -3.29
N GLY A 36 16.31 -11.70 -3.56
CA GLY A 36 17.29 -12.79 -3.47
C GLY A 36 17.31 -13.74 -4.67
N LYS A 37 16.44 -13.57 -5.68
CA LYS A 37 16.53 -14.31 -6.93
C LYS A 37 17.35 -13.53 -7.97
N PRO A 38 18.29 -14.18 -8.68
CA PRO A 38 19.18 -13.53 -9.66
C PRO A 38 18.49 -13.33 -11.03
N TRP A 39 17.16 -13.23 -11.04
CA TRP A 39 16.37 -13.14 -12.25
C TRP A 39 15.04 -12.43 -12.00
N ALA A 40 14.44 -11.93 -13.08
CA ALA A 40 13.07 -11.42 -13.11
C ALA A 40 12.29 -12.10 -14.24
N LEU A 41 10.96 -12.17 -14.09
CA LEU A 41 10.05 -12.43 -15.19
C LEU A 41 9.75 -11.11 -15.88
N GLU A 42 10.20 -10.95 -17.12
CA GLU A 42 9.88 -9.79 -17.96
C GLU A 42 8.63 -10.08 -18.80
N LEU A 43 7.78 -9.08 -18.99
CA LEU A 43 6.69 -9.07 -19.96
C LEU A 43 6.54 -7.69 -20.62
N ASP A 44 5.91 -7.64 -21.79
CA ASP A 44 5.57 -6.38 -22.46
C ASP A 44 4.53 -5.59 -21.63
N GLY A 45 4.94 -4.41 -21.17
CA GLY A 45 4.12 -3.48 -20.38
C GLY A 45 3.42 -2.42 -21.23
N THR A 46 3.59 -2.44 -22.55
CA THR A 46 3.15 -1.35 -23.43
C THR A 46 1.64 -1.12 -23.35
N GLY A 47 1.27 0.08 -22.91
CA GLY A 47 -0.13 0.49 -22.76
C GLY A 47 -0.84 -0.08 -21.52
N PHE A 48 -0.12 -0.81 -20.67
CA PHE A 48 -0.61 -1.22 -19.35
C PHE A 48 -0.25 -0.18 -18.27
N THR A 49 -1.05 -0.16 -17.21
CA THR A 49 -0.80 0.61 -15.99
C THR A 49 -0.78 -0.36 -14.83
N ALA A 50 0.31 -0.37 -14.06
CA ALA A 50 0.41 -1.20 -12.87
C ALA A 50 -0.64 -0.77 -11.82
N ARG A 51 -1.39 -1.73 -11.31
CA ARG A 51 -2.41 -1.57 -10.25
C ARG A 51 -2.00 -2.24 -8.94
N ALA A 52 -1.16 -3.26 -9.01
CA ALA A 52 -0.50 -3.87 -7.86
C ALA A 52 0.93 -4.24 -8.24
N ASN A 53 1.86 -4.00 -7.32
CA ASN A 53 3.28 -4.25 -7.52
C ASN A 53 3.96 -4.49 -6.17
N GLU A 54 3.57 -5.53 -5.45
CA GLU A 54 3.90 -5.70 -4.03
C GLU A 54 4.45 -7.09 -3.70
N ILE A 55 5.06 -7.21 -2.52
CA ILE A 55 5.33 -8.47 -1.84
C ILE A 55 4.30 -8.63 -0.71
N GLN A 56 3.61 -9.77 -0.70
CA GLN A 56 2.60 -10.13 0.29
C GLN A 56 3.27 -10.54 1.63
N PRO A 57 2.55 -10.51 2.76
CA PRO A 57 3.11 -10.87 4.07
C PRO A 57 3.65 -12.30 4.16
N ASP A 58 3.17 -13.21 3.30
CA ASP A 58 3.64 -14.58 3.19
C ASP A 58 4.90 -14.72 2.31
N GLY A 59 5.43 -13.61 1.79
CA GLY A 59 6.62 -13.55 0.95
C GLY A 59 6.35 -13.67 -0.55
N ARG A 60 5.10 -13.89 -0.97
CA ARG A 60 4.76 -14.01 -2.40
C ARG A 60 4.81 -12.65 -3.08
N ARG A 61 5.30 -12.63 -4.31
CA ARG A 61 5.25 -11.45 -5.17
C ARG A 61 3.90 -11.40 -5.88
N TYR A 62 3.21 -10.27 -5.85
CA TYR A 62 1.99 -10.04 -6.63
C TYR A 62 2.09 -8.79 -7.52
N PHE A 63 2.00 -9.02 -8.82
CA PHE A 63 1.93 -7.97 -9.83
C PHE A 63 0.58 -8.02 -10.53
N ARG A 64 -0.03 -6.87 -10.77
CA ARG A 64 -1.24 -6.72 -11.59
C ARG A 64 -1.17 -5.42 -12.37
N ALA A 65 -1.49 -5.49 -13.66
CA ALA A 65 -1.58 -4.33 -14.53
C ALA A 65 -2.82 -4.41 -15.43
N GLU A 66 -3.30 -3.25 -15.85
CA GLU A 66 -4.50 -3.13 -16.68
C GLU A 66 -4.22 -2.25 -17.90
N ASN A 67 -4.73 -2.65 -19.07
CA ASN A 67 -4.79 -1.82 -20.25
C ASN A 67 -6.25 -1.39 -20.44
N THR A 68 -6.57 -0.15 -20.07
CA THR A 68 -7.95 0.36 -20.09
C THR A 68 -8.51 0.50 -21.52
N LYS A 69 -7.65 0.68 -22.53
CA LYS A 69 -8.06 0.75 -23.94
C LYS A 69 -8.51 -0.60 -24.46
N THR A 70 -7.75 -1.66 -24.18
CA THR A 70 -8.08 -3.02 -24.64
C THR A 70 -8.96 -3.78 -23.66
N ARG A 71 -9.11 -3.29 -22.42
CA ARG A 71 -9.75 -3.99 -21.29
C ARG A 71 -9.06 -5.31 -20.92
N ALA A 72 -7.77 -5.42 -21.25
CA ALA A 72 -6.95 -6.54 -20.84
C ALA A 72 -6.39 -6.30 -19.44
N VAL A 73 -6.30 -7.37 -18.67
CA VAL A 73 -5.70 -7.42 -17.34
C VAL A 73 -4.65 -8.51 -17.35
N VAL A 74 -3.46 -8.19 -16.84
CA VAL A 74 -2.39 -9.15 -16.59
C VAL A 74 -2.10 -9.18 -15.11
N SER A 75 -1.95 -10.37 -14.54
CA SER A 75 -1.44 -10.55 -13.19
C SER A 75 -0.44 -11.68 -13.13
N VAL A 76 0.55 -11.52 -12.25
CA VAL A 76 1.59 -12.50 -11.98
C VAL A 76 1.72 -12.71 -10.49
N TYR A 77 1.74 -13.96 -10.05
CA TYR A 77 2.24 -14.35 -8.74
C TYR A 77 3.58 -15.07 -8.87
N LEU A 78 4.53 -14.72 -8.01
CA LEU A 78 5.74 -15.52 -7.79
C LEU A 78 5.71 -16.03 -6.35
N GLU A 79 5.83 -17.34 -6.19
CA GLU A 79 5.80 -18.01 -4.89
C GLU A 79 7.03 -18.89 -4.74
N ALA A 80 7.90 -18.55 -3.79
CA ALA A 80 9.03 -19.41 -3.44
C ALA A 80 8.51 -20.62 -2.66
N SER A 81 8.72 -21.81 -3.20
CA SER A 81 8.41 -23.07 -2.53
C SER A 81 9.48 -23.40 -1.49
N LYS A 82 9.04 -23.79 -0.30
CA LYS A 82 9.93 -24.32 0.74
C LYS A 82 10.37 -25.76 0.46
N ALA A 83 9.66 -26.45 -0.42
CA ALA A 83 9.92 -27.84 -0.81
C ALA A 83 10.37 -27.90 -2.27
N LEU A 84 11.07 -28.97 -2.63
CA LEU A 84 11.40 -29.25 -4.03
C LEU A 84 10.10 -29.35 -4.85
N VAL A 85 10.03 -28.54 -5.90
CA VAL A 85 8.90 -28.49 -6.81
C VAL A 85 8.71 -29.85 -7.47
N GLN A 86 7.53 -30.45 -7.31
CA GLN A 86 7.24 -31.78 -7.79
C GLN A 86 6.87 -31.77 -9.29
N PRO A 87 7.19 -32.83 -10.04
CA PRO A 87 6.73 -32.99 -11.42
C PRO A 87 5.20 -32.91 -11.50
N GLY A 88 4.69 -32.07 -12.40
CA GLY A 88 3.25 -31.93 -12.65
C GLY A 88 2.51 -30.92 -11.77
N GLU A 89 3.20 -30.18 -10.88
CA GLU A 89 2.56 -29.13 -10.06
C GLU A 89 1.85 -28.07 -10.91
N CYS A 90 2.45 -27.65 -12.03
CA CYS A 90 1.79 -26.72 -12.95
C CYS A 90 0.48 -27.28 -13.49
N LYS A 91 0.49 -28.54 -13.92
CA LYS A 91 -0.71 -29.19 -14.45
C LYS A 91 -1.80 -29.25 -13.40
N HIS A 92 -1.44 -29.67 -12.19
CA HIS A 92 -2.37 -29.72 -11.07
C HIS A 92 -2.95 -28.33 -10.73
N SER A 93 -2.11 -27.30 -10.66
CA SER A 93 -2.55 -25.92 -10.42
C SER A 93 -3.54 -25.43 -11.49
N LEU A 94 -3.28 -25.72 -12.76
CA LEU A 94 -4.17 -25.36 -13.86
C LEU A 94 -5.49 -26.14 -13.82
N GLU A 95 -5.47 -27.43 -13.49
CA GLU A 95 -6.67 -28.24 -13.29
C GLU A 95 -7.55 -27.69 -12.16
N GLU A 96 -6.93 -27.30 -11.04
CA GLU A 96 -7.65 -26.69 -9.92
C GLU A 96 -8.26 -25.32 -10.29
N LYS A 97 -7.57 -24.51 -11.10
CA LYS A 97 -8.13 -23.26 -11.64
C LYS A 97 -9.30 -23.54 -12.57
N LEU A 98 -9.22 -24.57 -13.41
CA LEU A 98 -10.31 -24.96 -14.29
C LEU A 98 -11.54 -25.36 -13.49
N LYS A 99 -11.39 -26.20 -12.45
CA LYS A 99 -12.48 -26.60 -11.54
C LYS A 99 -13.12 -25.39 -10.86
N ARG A 100 -12.31 -24.51 -10.27
CA ARG A 100 -12.81 -23.29 -9.60
C ARG A 100 -13.59 -22.39 -10.55
N ASN A 101 -13.05 -22.09 -11.73
CA ASN A 101 -13.74 -21.23 -12.70
C ASN A 101 -14.98 -21.88 -13.30
N SER A 102 -14.99 -23.21 -13.46
CA SER A 102 -16.18 -23.95 -13.89
C SER A 102 -17.30 -23.84 -12.86
N SER A 103 -16.98 -23.82 -11.56
CA SER A 103 -17.96 -23.65 -10.49
C SER A 103 -18.55 -22.24 -10.38
N LEU A 104 -17.82 -21.23 -10.82
CA LEU A 104 -18.25 -19.82 -10.82
C LEU A 104 -19.08 -19.44 -12.05
N ALA A 105 -18.97 -20.22 -13.12
CA ALA A 105 -19.67 -19.93 -14.36
C ALA A 105 -21.15 -20.29 -14.22
N SER A 106 -22.05 -19.36 -14.57
CA SER A 106 -23.49 -19.62 -14.68
C SER A 106 -23.86 -20.58 -15.82
N GLY A 107 -22.87 -21.05 -16.60
CA GLY A 107 -22.97 -22.05 -17.65
C GLY A 107 -21.61 -22.68 -17.96
N SER A 108 -21.52 -23.52 -19.00
CA SER A 108 -20.25 -24.19 -19.34
C SER A 108 -19.19 -23.23 -19.89
N LEU A 109 -17.93 -23.43 -19.45
CA LEU A 109 -16.78 -22.78 -20.06
C LEU A 109 -16.69 -23.15 -21.56
N ARG A 110 -16.31 -22.19 -22.39
CA ARG A 110 -16.15 -22.40 -23.84
C ARG A 110 -14.69 -22.41 -24.25
N GLY A 111 -14.36 -23.23 -25.25
CA GLY A 111 -13.02 -23.27 -25.84
C GLY A 111 -11.94 -23.60 -24.81
N VAL A 112 -12.23 -24.54 -23.91
CA VAL A 112 -11.26 -25.01 -22.92
C VAL A 112 -10.15 -25.75 -23.65
N VAL A 113 -8.94 -25.22 -23.57
CA VAL A 113 -7.75 -25.78 -24.21
C VAL A 113 -6.61 -25.76 -23.23
N THR A 114 -5.91 -26.88 -23.11
CA THR A 114 -4.60 -26.93 -22.47
C THR A 114 -3.53 -27.11 -23.53
N ARG A 115 -2.43 -26.39 -23.40
CA ARG A 115 -1.29 -26.47 -24.32
C ARG A 115 0.02 -26.15 -23.60
N GLU A 116 1.12 -26.40 -24.29
CA GLU A 116 2.46 -26.09 -23.81
C GLU A 116 3.11 -25.07 -24.76
N SER A 117 3.93 -24.18 -24.21
CA SER A 117 4.73 -23.22 -24.98
C SER A 117 6.08 -23.05 -24.29
N GLY A 118 7.11 -23.71 -24.82
CA GLY A 118 8.38 -23.86 -24.12
C GLY A 118 8.17 -24.60 -22.80
N GLU A 119 8.65 -24.01 -21.70
CA GLU A 119 8.48 -24.53 -20.34
C GLU A 119 7.14 -24.13 -19.70
N MET A 120 6.34 -23.29 -20.37
CA MET A 120 5.06 -22.82 -19.85
C MET A 120 3.94 -23.80 -20.15
N GLN A 121 3.22 -24.25 -19.11
CA GLN A 121 1.94 -24.92 -19.28
C GLN A 121 0.82 -23.88 -19.29
N ILE A 122 -0.12 -24.02 -20.22
CA ILE A 122 -1.13 -23.01 -20.49
C ILE A 122 -2.52 -23.65 -20.44
N LEU A 123 -3.45 -22.97 -19.76
CA LEU A 123 -4.89 -23.24 -19.80
C LEU A 123 -5.61 -22.02 -20.36
N GLU A 124 -6.44 -22.22 -21.37
CA GLU A 124 -7.29 -21.19 -21.95
C GLU A 124 -8.75 -21.58 -21.87
N PHE A 125 -9.61 -20.60 -21.62
CA PHE A 125 -11.06 -20.76 -21.75
C PHE A 125 -11.76 -19.40 -21.83
N THR A 126 -13.01 -19.41 -22.25
CA THR A 126 -13.89 -18.24 -22.24
C THR A 126 -15.07 -18.47 -21.31
N LEU A 127 -15.25 -17.56 -20.36
CA LEU A 127 -16.45 -17.44 -19.53
C LEU A 127 -17.50 -16.63 -20.31
N PRO A 128 -18.64 -17.23 -20.72
CA PRO A 128 -19.66 -16.49 -21.44
C PRO A 128 -20.33 -15.42 -20.57
N GLU A 129 -20.52 -15.73 -19.30
CA GLU A 129 -21.31 -14.98 -18.33
C GLU A 129 -20.63 -15.03 -16.96
N LEU A 130 -20.75 -13.94 -16.20
CA LEU A 130 -20.33 -13.86 -14.80
C LEU A 130 -21.48 -13.25 -14.01
N ASP A 131 -21.99 -13.96 -12.99
CA ASP A 131 -23.10 -13.52 -12.13
C ASP A 131 -24.35 -13.01 -12.89
N GLY A 132 -24.81 -13.73 -13.92
CA GLY A 132 -25.97 -13.26 -14.70
C GLY A 132 -25.63 -12.31 -15.85
N VAL A 133 -24.40 -11.78 -15.91
CA VAL A 133 -24.01 -10.71 -16.85
C VAL A 133 -23.19 -11.28 -18.01
N PRO A 134 -23.65 -11.13 -19.27
CA PRO A 134 -22.87 -11.54 -20.44
C PRO A 134 -21.57 -10.73 -20.54
N THR A 135 -20.43 -11.39 -20.29
CA THR A 135 -19.11 -10.74 -20.29
C THR A 135 -18.22 -11.26 -21.40
N SER A 136 -18.40 -12.50 -21.86
CA SER A 136 -17.49 -13.17 -22.80
C SER A 136 -16.02 -12.95 -22.42
N GLN A 137 -15.68 -13.24 -21.17
CA GLN A 137 -14.35 -13.04 -20.62
C GLN A 137 -13.41 -14.18 -21.04
N LYS A 138 -12.42 -13.87 -21.87
CA LYS A 138 -11.33 -14.80 -22.20
C LYS A 138 -10.33 -14.80 -21.03
N ASN A 139 -9.91 -15.99 -20.62
CA ASN A 139 -8.90 -16.21 -19.60
C ASN A 139 -7.81 -17.11 -20.18
N ILE A 140 -6.56 -16.71 -19.97
CA ILE A 140 -5.38 -17.53 -20.20
C ILE A 140 -4.60 -17.58 -18.90
N PHE A 141 -4.40 -18.78 -18.38
CA PHE A 141 -3.50 -19.04 -17.26
C PHE A 141 -2.23 -19.69 -17.81
N GLY A 142 -1.08 -19.12 -17.47
CA GLY A 142 0.23 -19.71 -17.69
C GLY A 142 0.81 -20.16 -16.35
N CYS A 143 1.52 -21.28 -16.35
CA CYS A 143 2.30 -21.75 -15.22
C CYS A 143 3.72 -22.05 -15.66
N LEU A 144 4.69 -21.51 -14.93
CA LEU A 144 6.11 -21.86 -15.06
C LEU A 144 6.70 -22.16 -13.69
N ILE A 145 7.80 -22.90 -13.70
CA ILE A 145 8.63 -23.13 -12.52
C ILE A 145 10.05 -22.72 -12.90
N LYS A 146 10.68 -21.88 -12.07
CA LYS A 146 12.10 -21.55 -12.21
C LYS A 146 12.78 -21.66 -10.86
N ASP A 147 13.81 -22.50 -10.81
CA ASP A 147 14.47 -22.90 -9.56
C ASP A 147 13.43 -23.46 -8.56
N ASP A 148 13.27 -22.82 -7.41
CA ASP A 148 12.32 -23.09 -6.35
C ASP A 148 11.08 -22.16 -6.41
N VAL A 149 10.86 -21.42 -7.49
CA VAL A 149 9.77 -20.44 -7.61
C VAL A 149 8.68 -20.91 -8.57
N PHE A 150 7.45 -20.95 -8.07
CA PHE A 150 6.24 -21.14 -8.85
C PHE A 150 5.77 -19.80 -9.43
N VAL A 151 5.53 -19.76 -10.74
CA VAL A 151 5.05 -18.59 -11.48
C VAL A 151 3.63 -18.84 -11.95
N ASP A 152 2.69 -18.02 -11.47
CA ASP A 152 1.29 -18.02 -11.89
C ASP A 152 1.00 -16.78 -12.72
N LEU A 153 0.89 -16.94 -14.04
CA LEU A 153 0.51 -15.88 -14.96
C LEU A 153 -0.98 -15.97 -15.28
N HIS A 154 -1.69 -14.86 -15.22
CA HIS A 154 -3.07 -14.77 -15.70
C HIS A 154 -3.25 -13.56 -16.59
N ILE A 155 -3.75 -13.80 -17.80
CA ILE A 155 -4.16 -12.78 -18.76
C ILE A 155 -5.66 -12.93 -18.95
N SER A 156 -6.41 -11.85 -18.79
CA SER A 156 -7.86 -11.86 -19.02
C SER A 156 -8.34 -10.62 -19.73
N LYS A 157 -9.47 -10.75 -20.42
CA LYS A 157 -10.15 -9.64 -21.08
C LYS A 157 -11.65 -9.88 -21.14
N VAL A 158 -12.43 -8.89 -20.74
CA VAL A 158 -13.88 -8.85 -20.96
C VAL A 158 -14.24 -8.40 -22.38
N PHE A 159 -15.39 -8.85 -22.85
CA PHE A 159 -15.91 -8.62 -24.20
C PHE A 159 -14.95 -9.07 -25.29
N PHE A 160 -14.35 -10.25 -25.10
CA PHE A 160 -13.40 -10.80 -26.05
C PHE A 160 -14.03 -11.06 -27.42
N LYS A 161 -13.31 -10.70 -28.47
CA LYS A 161 -13.60 -11.04 -29.87
C LYS A 161 -12.42 -11.82 -30.45
N PRO A 162 -12.64 -12.68 -31.46
CA PRO A 162 -11.53 -13.39 -32.12
C PRO A 162 -10.42 -12.46 -32.66
N THR A 163 -10.76 -11.22 -33.05
CA THR A 163 -9.80 -10.20 -33.48
C THR A 163 -8.86 -9.72 -32.36
N ASP A 164 -9.17 -10.01 -31.10
CA ASP A 164 -8.32 -9.69 -29.95
C ASP A 164 -7.26 -10.78 -29.68
N GLN A 165 -7.32 -11.94 -30.33
CA GLN A 165 -6.38 -13.05 -30.12
C GLN A 165 -4.89 -12.63 -30.28
N PRO A 166 -4.50 -11.81 -31.28
CA PRO A 166 -3.12 -11.37 -31.42
C PRO A 166 -2.56 -10.62 -30.21
N LEU A 167 -3.41 -9.92 -29.43
CA LEU A 167 -2.99 -9.26 -28.19
C LEU A 167 -2.55 -10.29 -27.14
N PHE A 168 -3.30 -11.38 -26.99
CA PHE A 168 -2.95 -12.45 -26.05
C PHE A 168 -1.69 -13.18 -26.50
N ASP A 169 -1.58 -13.47 -27.79
CA ASP A 169 -0.42 -14.17 -28.35
C ASP A 169 0.85 -13.33 -28.15
N ALA A 170 0.80 -12.03 -28.43
CA ALA A 170 1.92 -11.11 -28.21
C ALA A 170 2.32 -11.02 -26.73
N LEU A 171 1.35 -10.91 -25.81
CA LEU A 171 1.64 -10.88 -24.38
C LEU A 171 2.31 -12.18 -23.91
N LEU A 172 1.79 -13.34 -24.30
CA LEU A 172 2.39 -14.63 -23.94
C LEU A 172 3.80 -14.79 -24.51
N GLN A 173 4.02 -14.39 -25.77
CA GLN A 173 5.33 -14.45 -26.42
C GLN A 173 6.35 -13.50 -25.77
N SER A 174 5.89 -12.42 -25.15
CA SER A 174 6.78 -11.49 -24.44
C SER A 174 7.29 -12.03 -23.11
N VAL A 175 6.67 -13.08 -22.54
CA VAL A 175 7.02 -13.58 -21.21
C VAL A 175 8.31 -14.40 -21.27
N HIS A 176 9.36 -13.91 -20.61
CA HIS A 176 10.62 -14.62 -20.50
C HIS A 176 11.38 -14.23 -19.24
N PHE A 177 12.34 -15.07 -18.83
CA PHE A 177 13.21 -14.77 -17.71
C PHE A 177 14.43 -13.98 -18.16
N VAL A 178 14.74 -12.90 -17.44
CA VAL A 178 15.94 -12.08 -17.66
C VAL A 178 16.86 -12.13 -16.44
N PRO A 179 18.19 -12.10 -16.61
CA PRO A 179 19.12 -11.99 -15.48
C PRO A 179 18.90 -10.70 -14.69
N ARG A 180 19.10 -10.76 -13.37
CA ARG A 180 19.12 -9.60 -12.47
C ARG A 180 20.32 -9.73 -11.55
N GLU A 181 20.96 -8.62 -11.22
CA GLU A 181 22.04 -8.58 -10.23
C GLU A 181 21.56 -9.17 -8.89
N ALA A 182 22.21 -10.26 -8.47
CA ALA A 182 21.92 -10.95 -7.24
C ALA A 182 22.34 -10.07 -6.06
N GLY A 183 21.38 -9.48 -5.36
CA GLY A 183 21.66 -8.57 -4.24
C GLY A 183 20.70 -7.40 -4.14
N ASP A 184 19.87 -7.19 -5.16
CA ASP A 184 18.78 -6.23 -5.05
C ASP A 184 17.67 -6.77 -4.13
N THR A 185 17.78 -6.45 -2.85
CA THR A 185 16.76 -6.69 -1.82
C THR A 185 15.71 -5.60 -1.80
N SER A 186 15.74 -4.62 -2.74
CA SER A 186 14.69 -3.63 -2.81
C SER A 186 13.37 -4.33 -3.07
N VAL A 187 12.45 -4.16 -2.13
CA VAL A 187 11.07 -4.60 -2.31
C VAL A 187 10.53 -3.76 -3.48
N PRO A 188 10.07 -4.37 -4.59
CA PRO A 188 9.38 -3.63 -5.64
C PRO A 188 8.32 -2.79 -4.97
N ALA A 189 8.32 -1.48 -5.25
CA ALA A 189 7.48 -0.51 -4.58
C ALA A 189 6.02 -0.97 -4.59
N GLY A 190 5.62 -1.65 -3.51
CA GLY A 190 4.24 -1.82 -3.17
C GLY A 190 3.64 -0.43 -3.14
N ASN A 191 2.39 -0.29 -3.54
CA ASN A 191 1.76 1.02 -3.58
C ASN A 191 1.50 1.48 -2.13
N SER A 192 2.54 2.05 -1.48
CA SER A 192 2.50 2.56 -0.12
C SER A 192 1.38 3.58 0.03
N LEU A 193 1.09 4.33 -1.04
CA LEU A 193 -0.06 5.23 -1.15
C LEU A 193 -1.40 4.47 -1.02
N LYS A 194 -1.58 3.32 -1.65
CA LYS A 194 -2.81 2.51 -1.49
C LYS A 194 -2.96 1.98 -0.06
N LEU A 195 -1.87 1.50 0.55
CA LEU A 195 -1.88 1.02 1.94
C LEU A 195 -2.14 2.17 2.91
N PHE A 196 -1.52 3.33 2.68
CA PHE A 196 -1.77 4.56 3.42
C PHE A 196 -3.24 4.99 3.30
N GLN A 197 -3.82 4.97 2.10
CA GLN A 197 -5.23 5.31 1.86
C GLN A 197 -6.18 4.35 2.61
N GLU A 198 -5.90 3.06 2.60
CA GLU A 198 -6.71 2.07 3.31
C GLU A 198 -6.59 2.23 4.84
N GLY A 199 -5.38 2.43 5.36
CA GLY A 199 -5.17 2.78 6.75
C GLY A 199 -5.90 4.07 7.15
N SER A 200 -5.87 5.09 6.28
CA SER A 200 -6.58 6.36 6.48
C SER A 200 -8.10 6.19 6.54
N ARG A 201 -8.66 5.29 5.73
CA ARG A 201 -10.09 4.98 5.76
C ARG A 201 -10.52 4.46 7.14
N TYR A 202 -9.78 3.50 7.69
CA TYR A 202 -10.04 2.97 9.04
C TYR A 202 -9.79 4.03 10.12
N PHE A 203 -8.71 4.80 9.99
CA PHE A 203 -8.35 5.84 10.97
C PHE A 203 -9.42 6.93 11.08
N ILE A 204 -9.93 7.43 9.95
CA ILE A 204 -11.02 8.43 9.91
C ILE A 204 -12.32 7.85 10.49
N ALA A 205 -12.54 6.54 10.35
CA ALA A 205 -13.65 5.84 10.98
C ALA A 205 -13.42 5.53 12.48
N HIS A 206 -12.34 6.03 13.08
CA HIS A 206 -11.90 5.75 14.46
C HIS A 206 -11.64 4.25 14.75
N GLN A 207 -11.45 3.45 13.70
CA GLN A 207 -11.09 2.03 13.76
C GLN A 207 -9.56 1.90 13.83
N TYR A 208 -8.97 2.41 14.92
CA TYR A 208 -7.53 2.57 15.03
C TYR A 208 -6.78 1.23 14.98
N ARG A 209 -7.33 0.19 15.61
CA ARG A 209 -6.73 -1.15 15.61
C ARG A 209 -6.66 -1.74 14.20
N GLU A 210 -7.69 -1.50 13.39
CA GLU A 210 -7.81 -1.96 12.01
C GLU A 210 -6.93 -1.13 11.06
N ALA A 211 -6.64 0.13 11.37
CA ALA A 211 -5.75 1.00 10.59
C ALA A 211 -4.27 0.57 10.68
N ILE A 212 -3.84 0.12 11.86
CA ILE A 212 -2.44 -0.27 12.15
C ILE A 212 -1.82 -1.20 11.09
N PRO A 213 -2.42 -2.36 10.71
CA PRO A 213 -1.77 -3.27 9.77
C PRO A 213 -1.52 -2.65 8.38
N PHE A 214 -2.35 -1.70 7.94
CA PHE A 214 -2.16 -1.03 6.66
C PHE A 214 -1.08 0.03 6.74
N TYR A 215 -1.14 0.90 7.75
CA TYR A 215 -0.12 1.91 7.97
C TYR A 215 1.25 1.30 8.25
N ARG A 216 1.35 0.24 9.06
CA ARG A 216 2.61 -0.44 9.31
C ARG A 216 3.24 -0.99 8.02
N LYS A 217 2.44 -1.58 7.12
CA LYS A 217 2.95 -2.03 5.82
C LYS A 217 3.43 -0.87 4.96
N ALA A 218 2.67 0.22 4.89
CA ALA A 218 3.09 1.43 4.19
C ALA A 218 4.39 1.98 4.77
N PHE A 219 4.52 2.00 6.08
CA PHE A 219 5.70 2.47 6.80
C PHE A 219 6.96 1.63 6.50
N GLU A 220 6.85 0.30 6.49
CA GLU A 220 7.98 -0.57 6.13
C GLU A 220 8.38 -0.44 4.65
N ILE A 221 7.41 -0.22 3.75
CA ILE A 221 7.72 0.11 2.34
C ILE A 221 8.44 1.44 2.27
N GLU A 222 7.95 2.50 2.91
CA GLU A 222 8.59 3.83 2.86
C GLU A 222 9.96 3.88 3.56
N LYS A 223 10.24 2.96 4.49
CA LYS A 223 11.59 2.77 5.08
C LYS A 223 12.60 2.23 4.08
N SER A 224 12.15 1.37 3.15
CA SER A 224 13.01 0.71 2.16
C SER A 224 13.05 1.45 0.82
N THR A 225 11.90 1.91 0.36
CA THR A 225 11.69 2.57 -0.93
C THR A 225 10.74 3.76 -0.73
N PRO A 226 11.26 4.96 -0.43
CA PRO A 226 10.43 6.15 -0.24
C PRO A 226 9.71 6.53 -1.53
N THR A 227 8.38 6.54 -1.52
CA THR A 227 7.54 6.86 -2.69
C THR A 227 6.39 7.81 -2.40
N LEU A 228 6.02 7.99 -1.13
CA LEU A 228 5.02 8.98 -0.73
C LEU A 228 5.57 10.40 -0.90
N ASP A 229 4.67 11.31 -1.27
CA ASP A 229 4.92 12.74 -1.08
C ASP A 229 5.25 13.03 0.39
N LYS A 230 6.12 14.02 0.63
CA LYS A 230 6.62 14.36 1.96
C LYS A 230 5.49 14.57 2.98
N ASN A 231 4.40 15.24 2.59
CA ASN A 231 3.29 15.48 3.51
C ASN A 231 2.48 14.21 3.78
N LEU A 232 2.28 13.35 2.79
CA LEU A 232 1.62 12.05 3.01
C LEU A 232 2.45 11.13 3.89
N TRP A 233 3.78 11.14 3.74
CA TRP A 233 4.70 10.42 4.60
C TRP A 233 4.66 10.94 6.06
N ARG A 234 4.59 12.27 6.27
CA ARG A 234 4.39 12.87 7.59
C ARG A 234 3.09 12.37 8.24
N VAL A 235 1.99 12.41 7.48
CA VAL A 235 0.67 11.94 7.95
C VAL A 235 0.67 10.45 8.23
N LEU A 236 1.37 9.64 7.43
CA LEU A 236 1.52 8.20 7.68
C LEU A 236 2.14 7.93 9.06
N ILE A 237 3.26 8.59 9.38
CA ILE A 237 3.95 8.40 10.67
C ILE A 237 3.08 8.91 11.82
N ASP A 238 2.49 10.10 11.67
CA ASP A 238 1.62 10.71 12.67
C ASP A 238 0.41 9.81 12.99
N ASN A 239 -0.33 9.39 11.96
CA ASN A 239 -1.50 8.54 12.13
C ASN A 239 -1.15 7.13 12.65
N LEU A 240 -0.04 6.54 12.19
CA LEU A 240 0.44 5.27 12.73
C LEU A 240 0.76 5.38 14.22
N SER A 241 1.52 6.41 14.60
CA SER A 241 1.89 6.64 16.00
C SER A 241 0.67 6.91 16.89
N THR A 242 -0.31 7.67 16.38
CA THR A 242 -1.56 7.95 17.07
C THR A 242 -2.40 6.69 17.24
N ALA A 243 -2.51 5.87 16.19
CA ALA A 243 -3.25 4.60 16.27
C ALA A 243 -2.61 3.64 17.29
N TYR A 244 -1.28 3.56 17.34
CA TYR A 244 -0.56 2.84 18.38
C TYR A 244 -0.82 3.42 19.78
N GLY A 245 -0.73 4.74 19.94
CA GLY A 245 -1.00 5.41 21.22
C GLY A 245 -2.41 5.11 21.77
N ILE A 246 -3.44 5.26 20.93
CA ILE A 246 -4.84 4.99 21.31
C ILE A 246 -5.06 3.51 21.66
N THR A 247 -4.33 2.61 21.01
CA THR A 247 -4.38 1.17 21.32
C THR A 247 -3.40 0.74 22.42
N HIS A 248 -2.78 1.70 23.11
CA HIS A 248 -1.82 1.54 24.21
C HIS A 248 -0.51 0.84 23.84
N ASP A 249 -0.13 0.81 22.57
CA ASP A 249 1.17 0.33 22.10
C ASP A 249 2.21 1.47 22.05
N LEU A 250 2.56 1.99 23.23
CA LEU A 250 3.45 3.14 23.37
C LEU A 250 4.87 2.88 22.86
N SER A 251 5.28 1.61 22.76
CA SER A 251 6.59 1.23 22.24
C SER A 251 6.65 1.46 20.74
N ASN A 252 5.70 0.90 19.99
CA ASN A 252 5.66 1.06 18.53
C ASN A 252 5.30 2.50 18.12
N ALA A 253 4.48 3.21 18.92
CA ALA A 253 4.23 4.63 18.73
C ALA A 253 5.53 5.45 18.78
N ARG A 254 6.36 5.20 19.80
CA ARG A 254 7.66 5.87 19.96
C ARG A 254 8.63 5.51 18.84
N GLU A 255 8.68 4.25 18.42
CA GLU A 255 9.55 3.81 17.31
C GLU A 255 9.24 4.58 16.02
N ALA A 256 7.96 4.63 15.63
CA ALA A 256 7.53 5.32 14.41
C ALA A 256 7.90 6.81 14.44
N LEU A 257 7.67 7.49 15.57
CA LEU A 257 7.99 8.91 15.74
C LEU A 257 9.50 9.17 15.78
N THR A 258 10.27 8.32 16.45
CA THR A 258 11.73 8.45 16.50
C THR A 258 12.35 8.29 15.12
N TYR A 259 11.83 7.35 14.33
CA TYR A 259 12.19 7.23 12.92
C TYR A 259 11.80 8.52 12.14
N GLY A 260 10.59 9.03 12.37
CA GLY A 260 10.12 10.29 11.78
C GLY A 260 11.06 11.46 12.05
N VAL A 261 11.45 11.68 13.32
CA VAL A 261 12.41 12.70 13.73
C VAL A 261 13.77 12.51 13.05
N THR A 262 14.23 11.27 12.93
CA THR A 262 15.52 10.96 12.27
C THR A 262 15.52 11.34 10.79
N LYS A 263 14.36 11.27 10.12
CA LYS A 263 14.23 11.54 8.68
C LYS A 263 13.76 12.94 8.33
N ASP A 264 12.99 13.57 9.21
CA ASP A 264 12.48 14.93 9.05
C ASP A 264 12.48 15.66 10.41
N PRO A 265 13.66 16.08 10.88
CA PRO A 265 13.85 16.66 12.21
C PRO A 265 13.19 18.04 12.36
N ASP A 266 12.67 18.62 11.29
CA ASP A 266 12.03 19.93 11.29
C ASP A 266 10.52 19.85 11.47
N TYR A 267 9.91 18.65 11.39
CA TYR A 267 8.45 18.52 11.49
C TYR A 267 7.97 18.51 12.96
N PRO A 268 7.22 19.53 13.41
CA PRO A 268 6.92 19.74 14.83
C PRO A 268 6.02 18.66 15.44
N ARG A 269 5.10 18.07 14.67
CA ARG A 269 4.12 17.12 15.21
C ARG A 269 4.77 15.83 15.73
N PHE A 270 5.90 15.43 15.17
CA PHE A 270 6.60 14.25 15.69
C PHE A 270 7.08 14.47 17.13
N TYR A 271 7.65 15.64 17.42
CA TYR A 271 8.04 16.01 18.77
C TYR A 271 6.83 16.16 19.69
N TYR A 272 5.75 16.78 19.22
CA TYR A 272 4.53 16.93 20.01
C TYR A 272 3.96 15.57 20.45
N ASN A 273 3.88 14.59 19.55
CA ASN A 273 3.41 13.25 19.90
C ASN A 273 4.41 12.47 20.78
N LEU A 274 5.73 12.70 20.63
CA LEU A 274 6.71 12.16 21.57
C LEU A 274 6.49 12.71 22.98
N ALA A 275 6.18 14.01 23.11
CA ALA A 275 5.83 14.62 24.39
C ALA A 275 4.58 13.99 25.01
N ARG A 276 3.56 13.67 24.20
CA ARG A 276 2.37 12.95 24.69
C ARG A 276 2.72 11.58 25.27
N ILE A 277 3.58 10.82 24.57
CA ILE A 277 4.03 9.50 25.03
C ILE A 277 4.84 9.59 26.31
N THR A 278 5.69 10.61 26.47
CA THR A 278 6.50 10.78 27.70
C THR A 278 5.64 11.30 28.86
N ALA A 279 4.65 12.14 28.58
CA ALA A 279 3.70 12.63 29.57
C ALA A 279 2.84 11.51 30.16
N GLU A 280 2.36 10.60 29.31
CA GLU A 280 1.62 9.40 29.75
C GLU A 280 2.47 8.47 30.64
N LYS A 281 3.80 8.54 30.53
CA LYS A 281 4.75 7.81 31.39
C LYS A 281 5.16 8.60 32.64
N GLY A 282 4.70 9.84 32.80
CA GLY A 282 5.09 10.72 33.89
C GLY A 282 6.52 11.28 33.79
N ASP A 283 7.14 11.20 32.61
CA ASP A 283 8.51 11.68 32.37
C ASP A 283 8.50 13.18 32.05
N LEU A 284 8.54 14.00 33.10
CA LEU A 284 8.49 15.46 32.98
C LEU A 284 9.66 16.04 32.16
N PRO A 285 10.94 15.70 32.42
CA PRO A 285 12.07 16.27 31.66
C PRO A 285 11.97 16.03 30.15
N ASP A 286 11.67 14.80 29.73
CA ASP A 286 11.54 14.49 28.31
C ASP A 286 10.30 15.18 27.70
N THR A 287 9.20 15.25 28.44
CA THR A 287 7.99 15.95 28.00
C THR A 287 8.24 17.43 27.72
N GLU A 288 8.92 18.12 28.65
CA GLU A 288 9.28 19.54 28.47
C GLU A 288 10.22 19.72 27.27
N ASN A 289 11.24 18.86 27.15
CA ASN A 289 12.17 18.93 26.03
C ASN A 289 11.46 18.75 24.68
N TYR A 290 10.60 17.74 24.55
CA TYR A 290 9.88 17.50 23.30
C TYR A 290 8.84 18.58 22.98
N LEU A 291 8.14 19.13 23.98
CA LEU A 291 7.25 20.27 23.76
C LEU A 291 8.03 21.48 23.27
N LYS A 292 9.18 21.80 23.89
CA LYS A 292 10.03 22.90 23.43
C LYS A 292 10.45 22.71 21.96
N LEU A 293 10.93 21.53 21.60
CA LEU A 293 11.32 21.21 20.22
C LEU A 293 10.15 21.34 19.23
N ALA A 294 8.95 20.92 19.62
CA ALA A 294 7.75 21.08 18.82
C ALA A 294 7.40 22.57 18.60
N PHE A 295 7.45 23.38 19.67
CA PHE A 295 7.15 24.81 19.63
C PHE A 295 8.12 25.60 18.77
N GLU A 296 9.42 25.31 18.86
CA GLU A 296 10.46 25.94 18.03
C GLU A 296 10.24 25.69 16.54
N ARG A 297 9.61 24.57 16.18
CA ARG A 297 9.41 24.10 14.79
C ARG A 297 7.99 24.32 14.27
N ARG A 298 7.11 24.96 15.05
CA ARG A 298 5.66 25.03 14.76
C ARG A 298 5.31 25.63 13.38
N GLU A 299 6.17 26.47 12.81
CA GLU A 299 5.96 27.05 11.48
C GLU A 299 6.15 26.04 10.33
N ASN A 300 6.73 24.86 10.61
CA ASN A 300 6.99 23.80 9.62
C ASN A 300 5.83 22.78 9.50
N LEU A 301 4.67 23.09 10.07
CA LEU A 301 3.46 22.28 9.93
C LEU A 301 3.05 22.12 8.46
N ILE A 302 2.24 21.09 8.19
CA ILE A 302 1.63 20.95 6.88
C ILE A 302 0.69 22.14 6.66
N PRO A 303 0.68 22.80 5.48
CA PRO A 303 -0.24 23.90 5.23
C PRO A 303 -1.70 23.52 5.50
N GLY A 304 -2.37 24.31 6.35
CA GLY A 304 -3.74 24.07 6.80
C GLY A 304 -3.87 23.25 8.08
N GLU A 305 -2.78 22.75 8.62
CA GLU A 305 -2.74 22.08 9.92
C GLU A 305 -2.63 23.08 11.07
N THR A 306 -3.27 22.76 12.21
CA THR A 306 -3.19 23.58 13.43
C THR A 306 -2.22 22.95 14.41
N PHE A 307 -1.34 23.79 14.99
CA PHE A 307 -0.47 23.36 16.09
C PHE A 307 -1.32 23.02 17.33
N PRO A 308 -1.17 21.83 17.93
CA PRO A 308 -1.95 21.43 19.11
C PRO A 308 -1.67 22.29 20.35
N ASP A 309 -2.66 22.44 21.23
CA ASP A 309 -2.53 23.17 22.49
C ASP A 309 -2.38 22.21 23.68
N ALA A 310 -1.15 22.08 24.18
CA ALA A 310 -0.81 21.23 25.33
C ALA A 310 -1.56 21.60 26.64
N ARG A 311 -2.16 22.80 26.74
CA ARG A 311 -2.91 23.23 27.94
C ARG A 311 -4.29 22.58 28.04
N VAL A 312 -4.79 22.03 26.94
CA VAL A 312 -6.13 21.41 26.85
C VAL A 312 -6.08 19.97 26.33
N ASP A 313 -4.89 19.42 26.09
CA ASP A 313 -4.70 18.06 25.58
C ASP A 313 -4.67 17.05 26.74
N ASP A 314 -5.51 16.01 26.62
CA ASP A 314 -5.74 15.00 27.65
C ASP A 314 -4.48 14.25 28.06
N SER A 315 -3.52 14.09 27.13
CA SER A 315 -2.24 13.41 27.41
C SER A 315 -1.41 14.13 28.48
N PHE A 316 -1.66 15.41 28.77
CA PHE A 316 -0.91 16.19 29.76
C PHE A 316 -1.65 16.45 31.07
N GLN A 317 -2.89 15.98 31.25
CA GLN A 317 -3.75 16.36 32.39
C GLN A 317 -3.11 16.06 33.74
N THR A 318 -2.41 14.94 33.88
CA THR A 318 -1.69 14.61 35.12
C THR A 318 -0.55 15.60 35.40
N LEU A 319 0.21 16.01 34.36
CA LEU A 319 1.29 16.98 34.51
C LEU A 319 0.76 18.40 34.74
N LEU A 320 -0.41 18.74 34.19
CA LEU A 320 -1.07 20.04 34.42
C LEU A 320 -1.43 20.29 35.89
N LEU A 321 -1.43 19.27 36.75
CA LEU A 321 -1.56 19.43 38.20
C LEU A 321 -0.29 19.99 38.86
N GLN A 322 0.87 19.87 38.21
CA GLN A 322 2.16 20.34 38.71
C GLN A 322 2.36 21.82 38.37
N LYS A 323 2.83 22.60 39.34
CA LYS A 323 3.00 24.05 39.18
C LYS A 323 4.09 24.36 38.16
N GLU A 324 5.16 23.58 38.21
CA GLU A 324 6.37 23.68 37.41
C GLU A 324 6.02 23.50 35.93
N PHE A 325 5.27 22.44 35.60
CA PHE A 325 4.83 22.18 34.23
C PHE A 325 3.89 23.29 33.70
N ARG A 326 2.97 23.82 34.53
CA ARG A 326 2.12 24.96 34.13
C ARG A 326 2.95 26.22 33.85
N GLN A 327 3.99 26.48 34.63
CA GLN A 327 4.91 27.61 34.42
C GLN A 327 5.73 27.42 33.13
N PHE A 328 6.20 26.19 32.88
CA PHE A 328 6.86 25.83 31.63
C PHE A 328 5.94 26.05 30.42
N LEU A 329 4.70 25.57 30.45
CA LEU A 329 3.76 25.83 29.35
C LEU A 329 3.54 27.32 29.15
N ALA A 330 3.34 28.10 30.22
CA ALA A 330 3.15 29.54 30.11
C ALA A 330 4.31 30.25 29.40
N SER A 331 5.56 29.79 29.58
CA SER A 331 6.72 30.37 28.89
C SER A 331 6.74 30.06 27.40
N LEU A 332 6.23 28.89 26.96
CA LEU A 332 6.16 28.54 25.53
C LEU A 332 5.14 29.37 24.74
N TYR A 333 4.04 29.78 25.37
CA TYR A 333 2.97 30.56 24.73
C TYR A 333 3.12 32.07 24.91
N SER A 334 4.10 32.52 25.68
CA SER A 334 4.38 33.96 25.82
C SER A 334 5.09 34.46 24.55
N PRO A 335 4.72 35.63 24.01
CA PRO A 335 5.45 36.21 22.89
C PRO A 335 6.92 36.43 23.29
N PRO A 336 7.88 36.25 22.36
CA PRO A 336 9.27 36.58 22.64
C PRO A 336 9.39 38.07 23.01
N GLU A 337 10.08 38.36 24.11
CA GLU A 337 10.40 39.74 24.54
C GLU A 337 11.24 40.49 23.50
#